data_AF-A0A2G8LQY9-F1
#
_entry.id   AF-A0A2G8LQY9-F1
#
_cell.length_a   1.000
_cell.length_b   1.000
_cell.length_c   1.000
_cell.angle_alpha   90.00
_cell.angle_beta   90.00
_cell.angle_gamma   90.00
#
_symmetry.space_group_name_H-M   'P 1'
#
loop_
_entity.id
_entity.type
_entity.pdbx_description
1 polymer ?
#
loop_
_entity_poly.entity_id
_entity_poly.type
_entity_poly.pdbx_seq_one_letter_code
_entity_poly.pdbx_strand_id
1 'polypeptide(L)'
;MNHLQVFAILMSTFVAVALGQNDSLVLRNPRYTFDCSSSFADRLREQGKLFECGVDNLCIDASKDVCDSTVNCDNFIDESDCDDEWLDNCLIDINDIILGIKPFRLFQCTDGMCINECQVCDGVYMDCVDGSDEHPEKCKIESNRPNPQRCANYNRRR
;
A
#
# COMPACT_ATOMS: atom_id res chain seq x y z
N MET A 1 -27.62 -20.41 -28.05
CA MET A 1 -26.22 -20.00 -28.24
C MET A 1 -26.08 -18.63 -27.63
N ASN A 2 -25.29 -18.50 -26.57
CA ASN A 2 -24.57 -17.28 -26.14
C ASN A 2 -23.84 -17.65 -24.85
N HIS A 3 -22.63 -18.15 -25.05
CA HIS A 3 -21.70 -18.55 -24.00
C HIS A 3 -20.99 -17.28 -23.55
N LEU A 4 -21.50 -16.57 -22.54
CA LEU A 4 -20.83 -15.41 -21.97
C LEU A 4 -19.75 -15.93 -21.01
N GLN A 5 -18.52 -16.04 -21.51
CA GLN A 5 -17.38 -16.38 -20.66
C GLN A 5 -17.04 -15.17 -19.80
N VAL A 6 -17.32 -15.27 -18.50
CA VAL A 6 -16.82 -14.36 -17.48
C VAL A 6 -15.33 -14.66 -17.31
N PHE A 7 -14.47 -13.86 -17.94
CA PHE A 7 -13.05 -13.89 -17.62
C PHE A 7 -12.85 -13.10 -16.32
N ALA A 8 -12.79 -13.82 -15.21
CA ALA A 8 -12.14 -13.31 -14.01
C ALA A 8 -10.66 -13.10 -14.36
N ILE A 9 -10.25 -11.84 -14.56
CA ILE A 9 -8.82 -11.53 -14.67
C ILE A 9 -8.29 -11.57 -13.24
N LEU A 10 -7.67 -12.69 -12.87
CA LEU A 10 -6.88 -12.83 -11.66
C LEU A 10 -5.66 -11.90 -11.77
N MET A 11 -5.79 -10.65 -11.33
CA MET A 11 -4.65 -9.87 -10.89
C MET A 11 -4.59 -9.97 -9.37
N SER A 12 -3.45 -10.41 -8.86
CA SER A 12 -3.24 -11.01 -7.54
C SER A 12 -3.53 -10.15 -6.31
N THR A 13 -4.10 -8.95 -6.46
CA THR A 13 -4.43 -8.04 -5.35
C THR A 13 -5.71 -7.21 -5.52
N PHE A 14 -6.38 -7.21 -6.67
CA PHE A 14 -7.60 -6.40 -6.89
C PHE A 14 -8.71 -7.19 -7.56
N VAL A 15 -9.93 -7.08 -7.01
CA VAL A 15 -11.15 -7.58 -7.66
C VAL A 15 -11.84 -6.38 -8.30
N ALA A 16 -11.77 -6.27 -9.63
CA ALA A 16 -12.63 -5.33 -10.36
C ALA A 16 -14.04 -5.91 -10.43
N VAL A 17 -14.93 -5.49 -9.53
CA VAL A 17 -16.36 -5.84 -9.61
C VAL A 17 -17.06 -4.80 -10.48
N ALA A 18 -17.37 -5.15 -11.73
CA ALA A 18 -18.25 -4.35 -12.57
C ALA A 18 -19.71 -4.62 -12.15
N LEU A 19 -20.26 -3.77 -11.28
CA LEU A 19 -21.71 -3.68 -11.09
C LEU A 19 -22.24 -2.62 -12.07
N GLY A 20 -23.33 -2.97 -12.77
CA GLY A 20 -24.26 -2.11 -13.50
C GLY A 20 -23.75 -0.77 -14.07
N GLN A 21 -23.70 -0.69 -15.40
CA GLN A 21 -23.74 0.51 -16.25
C GLN A 21 -23.65 1.88 -15.54
N ASN A 22 -22.45 2.48 -15.58
CA ASN A 22 -22.08 3.89 -15.32
C ASN A 22 -21.30 4.20 -14.03
N ASP A 23 -20.83 3.22 -13.27
CA ASP A 23 -19.99 3.50 -12.11
C ASP A 23 -18.50 3.35 -12.43
N SER A 24 -17.72 4.36 -12.02
CA SER A 24 -16.25 4.37 -12.05
C SER A 24 -15.69 3.07 -11.50
N LEU A 25 -14.59 2.59 -12.08
CA LEU A 25 -13.82 1.46 -11.54
C LEU A 25 -13.48 1.74 -10.08
N VAL A 26 -14.15 1.03 -9.18
CA VAL A 26 -13.89 1.07 -7.75
C VAL A 26 -12.60 0.30 -7.49
N LEU A 27 -11.52 1.03 -7.19
CA LEU A 27 -10.21 0.50 -6.83
C LEU A 27 -10.14 0.30 -5.31
N ARG A 28 -11.02 -0.54 -4.75
CA ARG A 28 -10.98 -0.91 -3.32
C ARG A 28 -10.28 -2.24 -3.11
N ASN A 29 -9.54 -2.37 -2.01
CA ASN A 29 -9.04 -3.67 -1.54
C ASN A 29 -9.99 -4.27 -0.48
N PRO A 30 -10.88 -5.23 -0.85
CA PRO A 30 -11.86 -5.80 0.07
C PRO A 30 -11.23 -6.64 1.20
N ARG A 31 -9.90 -6.86 1.16
CA ARG A 31 -9.19 -7.67 2.15
C ARG A 31 -8.94 -6.95 3.47
N TYR A 32 -8.83 -5.62 3.43
CA TYR A 32 -8.47 -4.79 4.59
C TYR A 32 -9.63 -3.94 5.11
N THR A 33 -10.71 -3.88 4.34
CA THR A 33 -11.92 -3.12 4.68
C THR A 33 -12.95 -3.96 5.45
N PHE A 34 -13.63 -3.38 6.44
CA PHE A 34 -14.67 -4.02 7.24
C PHE A 34 -15.81 -3.06 7.60
N ASP A 35 -16.95 -3.61 8.03
CA ASP A 35 -18.10 -2.83 8.49
C ASP A 35 -17.76 -2.06 9.79
N CYS A 36 -17.93 -0.73 9.75
CA CYS A 36 -17.68 0.15 10.89
C CYS A 36 -18.58 -0.11 12.11
N SER A 37 -19.66 -0.87 11.94
CA SER A 37 -20.59 -1.31 13.00
C SER A 37 -20.23 -2.69 13.59
N SER A 38 -19.14 -3.31 13.13
CA SER A 38 -18.70 -4.60 13.65
C SER A 38 -18.07 -4.45 15.05
N SER A 39 -18.16 -5.51 15.86
CA SER A 39 -17.45 -5.55 17.15
C SER A 39 -15.93 -5.37 17.03
N PHE A 40 -15.35 -5.64 15.86
CA PHE A 40 -13.95 -5.37 15.56
C PHE A 40 -13.69 -3.88 15.39
N ALA A 41 -14.56 -3.19 14.65
CA ALA A 41 -14.54 -1.74 14.53
C ALA A 41 -14.68 -1.05 15.91
N ASP A 42 -15.54 -1.56 16.79
CA ASP A 42 -15.69 -1.02 18.15
C ASP A 42 -14.38 -1.09 18.95
N ARG A 43 -13.66 -2.21 18.87
CA ARG A 43 -12.36 -2.36 19.54
C ARG A 43 -11.30 -1.40 18.99
N LEU A 44 -11.25 -1.22 17.67
CA LEU A 44 -10.31 -0.27 17.06
C LEU A 44 -10.69 1.18 17.40
N ARG A 45 -11.99 1.48 17.47
CA ARG A 45 -12.51 2.78 17.86
C ARG A 45 -12.08 3.14 19.28
N GLU A 46 -12.19 2.21 20.22
CA GLU A 46 -11.73 2.38 21.60
C GLU A 46 -10.21 2.62 21.71
N GLN A 47 -9.44 2.11 20.74
CA GLN A 47 -7.99 2.30 20.66
C GLN A 47 -7.58 3.55 19.90
N GLY A 48 -8.52 4.30 19.31
CA GLY A 48 -8.22 5.41 18.42
C GLY A 48 -7.54 4.99 17.11
N LYS A 49 -7.78 3.76 16.65
CA LYS A 49 -7.17 3.16 15.44
C LYS A 49 -8.17 2.86 14.33
N LEU A 50 -9.38 3.38 14.44
CA LEU A 50 -10.40 3.18 13.43
C LEU A 50 -10.33 4.33 12.42
N PHE A 51 -10.19 4.01 11.13
CA PHE A 51 -10.30 4.99 10.06
C PHE A 51 -11.57 4.72 9.24
N GLU A 52 -12.34 5.78 8.98
CA GLU A 52 -13.59 5.71 8.23
C GLU A 52 -13.34 6.15 6.78
N CYS A 53 -13.55 5.25 5.82
CA CYS A 53 -13.37 5.52 4.38
C CYS A 53 -14.42 6.49 3.80
N GLY A 54 -15.45 6.87 4.57
CA GLY A 54 -16.51 7.79 4.17
C GLY A 54 -17.86 7.12 3.90
N VAL A 55 -18.34 7.15 2.65
CA VAL A 55 -19.77 7.04 2.31
C VAL A 55 -20.40 5.64 2.45
N ASP A 56 -19.59 4.58 2.51
CA ASP A 56 -20.10 3.20 2.47
C ASP A 56 -20.09 2.48 3.84
N ASN A 57 -20.01 3.22 4.95
CA ASN A 57 -19.89 2.66 6.31
C ASN A 57 -18.75 1.62 6.39
N LEU A 58 -17.68 1.93 5.65
CA LEU A 58 -16.51 1.10 5.46
C LEU A 58 -15.35 1.64 6.28
N CYS A 59 -14.70 0.76 7.01
CA CYS A 59 -13.60 1.10 7.89
C CYS A 59 -12.36 0.25 7.60
N ILE A 60 -11.21 0.79 7.95
CA ILE A 60 -9.91 0.10 7.92
C ILE A 60 -9.19 0.30 9.27
N ASP A 61 -8.11 -0.45 9.50
CA ASP A 61 -7.25 -0.24 10.67
C ASP A 61 -6.27 0.90 10.37
N ALA A 62 -6.54 2.07 10.95
CA ALA A 62 -5.73 3.27 10.75
C ALA A 62 -4.23 3.03 11.01
N SER A 63 -3.91 2.11 11.91
CA SER A 63 -2.51 1.82 12.26
C SER A 63 -1.76 0.95 11.25
N LYS A 64 -2.46 0.43 10.24
CA LYS A 64 -1.88 -0.48 9.23
C LYS A 64 -2.18 -0.08 7.81
N ASP A 65 -3.38 0.44 7.58
CA ASP A 65 -3.99 0.53 6.26
C ASP A 65 -4.16 2.00 5.80
N VAL A 66 -3.76 2.97 6.62
CA VAL A 66 -3.66 4.40 6.26
C VAL A 66 -2.21 4.71 5.94
N CYS A 67 -1.98 5.37 4.81
CA CYS A 67 -0.68 5.76 4.26
C CYS A 67 0.25 4.54 4.12
N ASP A 68 -0.30 3.37 3.73
CA ASP A 68 0.39 2.09 3.59
C ASP A 68 0.77 1.75 2.14
N SER A 69 0.57 2.71 1.22
CA SER A 69 0.76 2.59 -0.23
C SER A 69 -0.20 1.61 -0.92
N THR A 70 -1.22 1.13 -0.21
CA THR A 70 -2.32 0.33 -0.76
C THR A 70 -3.59 1.15 -0.72
N VAL A 71 -4.28 1.25 -1.86
CA VAL A 71 -5.58 1.91 -1.91
C VAL A 71 -6.63 0.97 -1.32
N ASN A 72 -6.96 1.18 -0.06
CA ASN A 72 -7.96 0.45 0.69
C ASN A 72 -9.33 1.17 0.66
N CYS A 73 -9.36 2.50 0.62
CA CYS A 73 -10.58 3.29 0.44
C CYS A 73 -10.80 3.74 -1.04
N ASP A 74 -12.05 3.86 -1.50
CA ASP A 74 -12.37 4.22 -2.90
C ASP A 74 -11.85 5.54 -3.41
N ASN A 75 -11.79 6.48 -2.48
CA ASN A 75 -11.47 7.87 -2.71
C ASN A 75 -9.99 8.13 -2.44
N PHE A 76 -9.19 7.07 -2.24
CA PHE A 76 -7.77 7.13 -1.94
C PHE A 76 -7.49 7.96 -0.68
N ILE A 77 -8.50 8.16 0.19
CA ILE A 77 -8.40 9.08 1.31
C ILE A 77 -7.48 8.56 2.41
N ASP A 78 -7.39 7.23 2.50
CA ASP A 78 -6.41 6.51 3.28
C ASP A 78 -4.98 6.78 2.81
N GLU A 79 -4.78 7.22 1.58
CA GLU A 79 -3.47 7.53 0.99
C GLU A 79 -3.33 9.02 0.62
N SER A 80 -4.17 9.89 1.19
CA SER A 80 -4.19 11.33 0.92
C SER A 80 -4.03 12.13 2.19
N ASP A 81 -3.43 13.33 2.10
CA ASP A 81 -3.29 14.25 3.23
C ASP A 81 -2.62 13.59 4.44
N CYS A 82 -1.58 12.81 4.16
CA CYS A 82 -0.86 12.11 5.22
C CYS A 82 -0.16 13.12 6.18
N ASP A 83 -0.10 14.44 5.87
CA ASP A 83 0.79 15.54 6.34
C ASP A 83 1.05 15.68 7.86
N ASP A 84 0.12 15.26 8.74
CA ASP A 84 0.30 15.31 10.21
C ASP A 84 0.62 13.94 10.87
N GLU A 85 0.60 12.85 10.10
CA GLU A 85 1.24 11.56 10.45
C GLU A 85 2.70 11.49 9.92
N TRP A 86 3.24 12.60 9.38
CA TRP A 86 4.61 12.70 8.84
C TRP A 86 5.72 12.96 9.87
N LEU A 87 5.57 12.57 11.14
CA LEU A 87 6.74 12.56 12.03
C LEU A 87 7.60 11.28 11.92
N ASP A 88 7.13 10.25 11.21
CA ASP A 88 7.80 8.93 11.11
C ASP A 88 8.09 8.46 9.66
N ASN A 89 8.26 9.38 8.70
CA ASN A 89 8.34 9.08 7.25
C ASN A 89 9.52 8.18 6.88
N CYS A 90 9.29 6.87 6.88
CA CYS A 90 10.29 5.84 6.64
C CYS A 90 11.15 5.50 7.87
N LEU A 91 10.80 6.00 9.07
CA LEU A 91 11.48 5.56 10.28
C LEU A 91 11.14 4.10 10.56
N ILE A 92 12.20 3.32 10.61
CA ILE A 92 12.19 2.00 11.19
C ILE A 92 12.45 2.23 12.67
N ASP A 93 11.51 1.86 13.54
CA ASP A 93 11.91 1.67 14.93
C ASP A 93 13.00 0.58 14.92
N ILE A 94 14.17 0.87 15.49
CA ILE A 94 15.23 -0.12 15.65
C ILE A 94 14.68 -1.38 16.35
N ASN A 95 13.71 -1.21 17.24
CA ASN A 95 12.99 -2.31 17.87
C ASN A 95 12.23 -3.18 16.86
N ASP A 96 11.66 -2.62 15.79
CA ASP A 96 10.95 -3.39 14.75
C ASP A 96 11.89 -4.27 13.92
N ILE A 97 13.13 -3.83 13.71
CA ILE A 97 14.18 -4.63 13.06
C ILE A 97 14.60 -5.78 13.99
N ILE A 98 14.84 -5.45 15.26
CA ILE A 98 15.30 -6.42 16.28
C ILE A 98 14.21 -7.47 16.57
N LEU A 99 12.94 -7.06 16.56
CA LEU A 99 11.77 -7.93 16.77
C LEU A 99 11.31 -8.62 15.48
N GLY A 100 11.87 -8.28 14.31
CA GLY A 100 11.54 -8.90 13.02
C GLY A 100 10.16 -8.54 12.49
N ILE A 101 9.56 -7.45 12.97
CA ILE A 101 8.25 -6.95 12.56
C ILE A 101 8.36 -6.23 11.21
N LYS A 102 9.46 -5.50 10.97
CA LYS A 102 9.82 -4.91 9.66
C LYS A 102 11.19 -5.44 9.20
N PRO A 103 11.23 -6.43 8.28
CA PRO A 103 12.49 -7.08 7.90
C PRO A 103 13.36 -6.27 6.90
N PHE A 104 12.88 -5.13 6.41
CA PHE A 104 13.54 -4.34 5.35
C PHE A 104 13.59 -2.86 5.72
N ARG A 105 14.58 -2.13 5.17
CA ARG A 105 14.58 -0.67 5.28
C ARG A 105 13.61 -0.07 4.25
N LEU A 106 13.22 1.16 4.51
CA LEU A 106 12.35 1.94 3.63
C LEU A 106 13.18 3.01 2.89
N PHE A 107 12.73 3.36 1.70
CA PHE A 107 13.24 4.46 0.88
C PHE A 107 12.15 5.52 0.73
N GLN A 108 12.52 6.78 0.97
CA GLN A 108 11.60 7.91 0.79
C GLN A 108 11.66 8.42 -0.65
N CYS A 109 10.54 8.33 -1.34
CA CYS A 109 10.26 8.92 -2.65
C CYS A 109 10.31 10.45 -2.58
N THR A 110 10.38 11.13 -3.74
CA THR A 110 10.47 12.60 -3.78
C THR A 110 9.12 13.27 -3.55
N ASP A 111 8.02 12.59 -3.89
CA ASP A 111 6.65 12.90 -3.47
C ASP A 111 6.41 12.70 -1.97
N GLY A 112 7.39 12.13 -1.27
CA GLY A 112 7.39 11.88 0.16
C GLY A 112 7.14 10.42 0.52
N MET A 113 6.48 9.62 -0.33
CA MET A 113 6.01 8.28 0.05
C MET A 113 7.16 7.33 0.41
N CYS A 114 6.88 6.24 1.12
CA CYS A 114 7.89 5.27 1.52
C CYS A 114 7.67 3.92 0.84
N ILE A 115 8.65 3.47 0.06
CA ILE A 115 8.67 2.12 -0.52
C ILE A 115 9.72 1.25 0.16
N ASN A 116 9.73 -0.05 -0.12
CA ASN A 116 10.81 -0.91 0.34
C ASN A 116 12.15 -0.48 -0.29
N GLU A 117 13.25 -0.50 0.46
CA GLU A 117 14.57 -0.21 -0.11
C GLU A 117 14.89 -1.11 -1.30
N CYS A 118 14.36 -2.34 -1.33
CA CYS A 118 14.57 -3.32 -2.40
C CYS A 118 13.79 -3.05 -3.68
N GLN A 119 12.89 -2.06 -3.66
CA GLN A 119 12.16 -1.56 -4.81
C GLN A 119 12.90 -0.39 -5.49
N VAL A 120 13.99 0.10 -4.90
CA VAL A 120 14.77 1.20 -5.51
C VAL A 120 15.63 0.65 -6.64
N CYS A 121 15.45 1.19 -7.84
CA CYS A 121 16.23 0.85 -9.03
C CYS A 121 16.24 -0.66 -9.33
N ASP A 122 15.13 -1.34 -9.07
CA ASP A 122 14.95 -2.74 -9.33
C ASP A 122 14.50 -3.03 -10.78
N GLY A 123 14.11 -1.97 -11.51
CA GLY A 123 13.70 -2.00 -12.90
C GLY A 123 12.28 -2.51 -13.11
N VAL A 124 11.44 -2.53 -12.08
CA VAL A 124 10.08 -3.09 -12.10
C VAL A 124 9.05 -2.01 -11.81
N TYR A 125 8.39 -1.53 -12.87
CA TYR A 125 7.35 -0.48 -12.79
C TYR A 125 7.83 0.77 -12.01
N MET A 126 6.94 1.69 -11.68
CA MET A 126 7.25 2.79 -10.75
C MET A 126 6.58 2.43 -9.44
N ASP A 127 7.36 2.13 -8.40
CA ASP A 127 6.85 1.82 -7.08
C ASP A 127 6.56 3.12 -6.30
N CYS A 128 7.28 4.21 -6.56
CA CYS A 128 6.85 5.54 -6.16
C CYS A 128 5.78 6.07 -7.14
N VAL A 129 4.82 6.86 -6.66
CA VAL A 129 3.83 7.55 -7.52
C VAL A 129 4.51 8.54 -8.46
N ASP A 130 5.55 9.23 -7.97
CA ASP A 130 6.42 10.09 -8.78
C ASP A 130 7.49 9.34 -9.61
N GLY A 131 7.66 8.03 -9.42
CA GLY A 131 8.68 7.19 -10.03
C GLY A 131 10.11 7.54 -9.68
N SER A 132 10.34 8.24 -8.57
CA SER A 132 11.68 8.66 -8.15
C SER A 132 12.59 7.50 -7.75
N ASP A 133 12.03 6.31 -7.52
CA ASP A 133 12.69 5.02 -7.33
C ASP A 133 13.36 4.48 -8.59
N GLU A 134 12.84 4.80 -9.78
CA GLU A 134 13.35 4.34 -11.08
C GLU A 134 13.96 5.46 -11.92
N HIS A 135 14.33 6.58 -11.28
CA HIS A 135 14.88 7.72 -12.01
C HIS A 135 16.22 7.36 -12.68
N PRO A 136 16.36 7.47 -14.03
CA PRO A 136 17.51 6.94 -14.77
C PRO A 136 18.87 7.47 -14.29
N GLU A 137 18.97 8.76 -14.00
CA GLU A 137 20.22 9.37 -13.49
C GLU A 137 20.58 8.90 -12.08
N LYS A 138 19.60 8.61 -11.22
CA LYS A 138 19.85 8.09 -9.86
C LYS A 138 20.26 6.62 -9.92
N CYS A 139 19.60 5.83 -10.77
CA CYS A 139 19.82 4.38 -10.88
C CYS A 139 21.08 3.98 -11.65
N LYS A 140 21.76 4.92 -12.32
CA LYS A 140 23.11 4.68 -12.88
C LYS A 140 24.19 4.59 -11.80
N ILE A 141 23.94 5.14 -10.61
CA ILE A 141 24.92 5.18 -9.53
C ILE A 141 24.74 3.91 -8.69
N GLU A 142 25.72 3.00 -8.73
CA GLU A 142 25.65 1.72 -8.00
C GLU A 142 25.43 1.88 -6.49
N SER A 143 25.93 2.96 -5.88
CA SER A 143 25.71 3.21 -4.44
C SER A 143 24.27 3.58 -4.07
N ASN A 144 23.44 3.96 -5.05
CA ASN A 144 22.03 4.23 -4.82
C ASN A 144 21.17 2.96 -4.87
N ARG A 145 21.72 1.85 -5.40
CA ARG A 145 21.02 0.58 -5.43
C ARG A 145 21.10 -0.12 -4.07
N PRO A 146 20.03 -0.80 -3.65
CA PRO A 146 20.02 -1.59 -2.44
C PRO A 146 20.92 -2.82 -2.58
N ASN A 147 21.41 -3.34 -1.44
CA ASN A 147 22.29 -4.51 -1.46
C ASN A 147 21.54 -5.73 -2.04
N PRO A 148 22.02 -6.32 -3.16
CA PRO A 148 21.34 -7.44 -3.81
C PRO A 148 21.17 -8.67 -2.92
N GLN A 149 22.10 -8.92 -1.99
CA GLN A 149 22.02 -10.06 -1.07
C GLN A 149 20.89 -9.91 -0.05
N ARG A 150 20.57 -8.66 0.35
CA ARG A 150 19.42 -8.37 1.22
C ARG A 150 18.12 -8.51 0.45
N CYS A 151 18.10 -8.01 -0.78
CA CYS A 151 16.92 -8.01 -1.63
C CYS A 151 16.63 -9.36 -2.30
N ALA A 152 17.59 -10.28 -2.31
CA ALA A 152 17.39 -11.65 -2.81
C ALA A 152 16.25 -12.38 -2.08
N ASN A 153 16.06 -12.14 -0.78
CA ASN A 153 14.97 -12.74 -0.02
C ASN A 153 13.64 -11.99 -0.19
N TYR A 154 13.69 -10.67 -0.37
CA TYR A 154 12.54 -9.84 -0.69
C TYR A 154 11.93 -10.26 -2.04
N ASN A 155 12.76 -10.34 -3.08
CA ASN A 155 12.36 -10.72 -4.44
C ASN A 155 11.83 -12.17 -4.55
N ARG A 156 12.09 -13.03 -3.56
CA ARG A 156 11.50 -14.38 -3.47
C ARG A 156 10.10 -14.40 -2.85
N ARG A 157 9.75 -13.34 -2.12
CA ARG A 157 8.46 -13.18 -1.43
C ARG A 157 7.50 -12.26 -2.19
N ARG A 158 8.03 -11.44 -3.09
CA ARG A 158 7.29 -10.57 -4.02
C ARG A 158 6.60 -11.40 -5.11
#